data_AF-A0A420DE99-F1
#
_entry.id   AF-A0A420DE99-F1
#
_cell.length_a   1.000
_cell.length_b   1.000
_cell.length_c   1.000
_cell.angle_alpha   90.00
_cell.angle_beta   90.00
_cell.angle_gamma   90.00
#
_symmetry.space_group_name_H-M   'P 1'
#
loop_
_entity.id
_entity.type
_entity.pdbx_description
1 polymer ?
#
loop_
_entity_poly.entity_id
_entity_poly.type
_entity_poly.pdbx_seq_one_letter_code
_entity_poly.pdbx_strand_id
1 'polypeptide(L)'
;MDNGLLLIITFSTPLLILIGYFIWLSKRKKRHTETLISDWNKFEKALSHEHINGIIKYGTELVWNENLTDSQMKKMKESVYPLAEKHSELENLKNLIYNKWLDWDKDIVGHG
;
A
#
# COMPACT_ATOMS: atom_id res chain seq x y z
N MET A 1 43.41 -13.30 -10.56
CA MET A 1 42.48 -12.81 -9.52
C MET A 1 42.60 -13.77 -8.37
N ASP A 2 42.99 -13.31 -7.18
CA ASP A 2 43.25 -14.22 -6.05
C ASP A 2 41.96 -14.90 -5.57
N ASN A 3 42.02 -16.22 -5.38
CA ASN A 3 40.89 -17.02 -4.93
C ASN A 3 40.33 -16.53 -3.58
N GLY A 4 41.21 -15.99 -2.72
CA GLY A 4 40.79 -15.36 -1.45
C GLY A 4 39.96 -14.09 -1.65
N LEU A 5 40.31 -13.26 -2.63
CA LEU A 5 39.55 -12.05 -2.97
C LEU A 5 38.17 -12.39 -3.54
N LEU A 6 38.09 -13.47 -4.34
CA LEU A 6 36.85 -13.96 -4.93
C LEU A 6 35.87 -14.44 -3.85
N LEU A 7 36.35 -15.21 -2.87
CA LEU A 7 35.55 -15.66 -1.73
C LEU A 7 35.01 -14.48 -0.90
N ILE A 8 35.86 -13.49 -0.58
CA ILE A 8 35.43 -12.31 0.20
C ILE A 8 34.29 -11.58 -0.51
N ILE A 9 34.39 -11.36 -1.82
CA ILE A 9 33.33 -10.69 -2.58
C ILE A 9 32.03 -11.50 -2.54
N THR A 10 32.10 -12.81 -2.83
CA THR A 10 30.92 -13.68 -2.88
C THR A 10 30.14 -13.71 -1.57
N PHE A 11 30.81 -13.70 -0.41
CA PHE A 11 30.13 -13.67 0.90
C PHE A 11 29.70 -12.26 1.31
N SER A 12 30.38 -11.22 0.84
CA SER A 12 30.05 -9.82 1.18
C SER A 12 28.84 -9.30 0.41
N THR A 13 28.67 -9.71 -0.85
CA THR A 13 27.56 -9.27 -1.71
C THR A 13 26.16 -9.53 -1.10
N PRO A 14 25.79 -10.74 -0.64
CA PRO A 14 24.48 -10.97 -0.05
C PRO A 14 24.27 -10.14 1.23
N LEU A 15 25.32 -9.93 2.03
CA LEU A 15 25.24 -9.10 3.23
C LEU A 15 24.92 -7.64 2.89
N LEU A 16 25.57 -7.08 1.86
CA LEU A 16 25.31 -5.72 1.39
C LEU A 16 23.90 -5.55 0.83
N ILE A 17 23.39 -6.56 0.09
CA ILE A 17 22.02 -6.56 -0.42
C ILE A 17 21.02 -6.55 0.74
N LEU A 18 21.23 -7.38 1.78
CA LEU A 18 20.37 -7.42 2.96
C LEU A 18 20.35 -6.08 3.71
N ILE A 19 21.52 -5.46 3.91
CA ILE A 19 21.62 -4.13 4.55
C ILE A 19 20.86 -3.08 3.74
N GLY A 20 21.07 -3.06 2.41
CA GLY A 20 20.38 -2.14 1.52
C GLY A 20 18.86 -2.31 1.56
N TYR A 21 18.39 -3.56 1.52
CA TYR A 21 16.98 -3.91 1.63
C TYR A 21 16.37 -3.47 2.97
N PHE A 22 17.07 -3.68 4.08
CA PHE A 22 16.60 -3.28 5.41
C PHE A 22 16.45 -1.75 5.52
N ILE A 23 17.45 -0.99 5.06
CA ILE A 23 17.39 0.49 5.05
C ILE A 23 16.21 0.97 4.21
N TRP A 24 15.96 0.36 3.05
CA TRP A 24 14.84 0.69 2.19
C TRP A 24 13.49 0.41 2.88
N LEU A 25 13.34 -0.75 3.54
CA LEU A 25 12.14 -1.09 4.32
C LEU A 25 11.87 -0.09 5.45
N SER A 26 12.90 0.28 6.23
CA SER A 26 12.74 1.24 7.33
C SER A 26 12.27 2.60 6.83
N LYS A 27 12.80 3.06 5.69
CA LYS A 27 12.36 4.32 5.06
C LYS A 27 10.94 4.23 4.52
N ARG A 28 10.56 3.10 3.92
CA ARG A 28 9.20 2.85 3.44
C ARG A 28 8.19 2.96 4.58
N LYS A 29 8.44 2.28 5.71
CA LYS A 29 7.55 2.32 6.89
C LYS A 29 7.33 3.76 7.39
N LYS A 30 8.41 4.54 7.50
CA LYS A 30 8.33 5.94 7.93
C LYS A 30 7.47 6.79 7.00
N ARG A 31 7.64 6.64 5.68
CA ARG A 31 6.86 7.39 4.68
C ARG A 31 5.37 7.07 4.77
N HIS A 32 5.00 5.80 4.93
CA HIS A 32 3.60 5.40 5.03
C HIS A 32 2.88 6.08 6.20
N THR A 33 3.55 6.24 7.35
CA THR A 33 2.97 6.95 8.49
C THR A 33 2.81 8.44 8.21
N GLU A 34 3.79 9.06 7.55
CA GLU A 34 3.78 10.50 7.24
C GLU A 34 2.74 10.89 6.18
N THR A 35 2.53 10.03 5.16
CA THR A 35 1.63 10.38 4.05
C THR A 35 0.18 9.97 4.29
N LEU A 36 -0.11 9.03 5.21
CA LEU A 36 -1.47 8.52 5.45
C LEU A 36 -2.49 9.64 5.62
N ILE A 37 -2.22 10.59 6.53
CA ILE A 37 -3.15 11.69 6.84
C ILE A 37 -3.36 12.59 5.62
N SER A 38 -2.27 12.90 4.90
CA SER A 38 -2.33 13.77 3.72
C SER A 38 -3.11 13.11 2.58
N ASP A 39 -2.84 11.84 2.31
CA ASP A 39 -3.47 11.08 1.24
C ASP A 39 -4.94 10.80 1.55
N TRP A 40 -5.26 10.56 2.83
CA TRP A 40 -6.63 10.44 3.31
C TRP A 40 -7.44 11.71 3.05
N ASN A 41 -6.92 12.87 3.47
CA ASN A 41 -7.61 14.14 3.26
C ASN A 41 -7.80 14.46 1.76
N LYS A 42 -6.81 14.12 0.92
CA LYS A 42 -6.92 14.30 -0.53
C LYS A 42 -7.93 13.34 -1.15
N PHE A 43 -8.01 12.11 -0.66
CA PHE A 43 -9.00 11.12 -1.08
C PHE A 43 -10.42 11.58 -0.72
N GLU A 44 -10.66 12.02 0.51
CA GLU A 44 -11.96 12.57 0.94
C GLU A 44 -12.37 13.79 0.11
N LYS A 45 -11.41 14.68 -0.17
CA LYS A 45 -11.66 15.83 -1.05
C LYS A 45 -11.97 15.40 -2.48
N ALA A 46 -11.31 14.35 -2.99
CA ALA A 46 -11.59 13.84 -4.32
C ALA A 46 -12.99 13.19 -4.39
N LEU A 47 -13.40 12.46 -3.34
CA LEU A 47 -14.75 11.93 -3.21
C LEU A 47 -15.80 13.04 -3.19
N SER A 48 -15.58 14.11 -2.41
CA SER A 48 -16.56 15.19 -2.27
C SER A 48 -16.79 16.00 -3.55
N HIS A 49 -15.85 15.93 -4.51
CA HIS A 49 -15.95 16.62 -5.81
C HIS A 49 -16.14 15.62 -6.97
N GLU A 50 -16.37 14.34 -6.68
CA GLU A 50 -16.44 13.25 -7.67
C GLU A 50 -15.26 13.27 -8.67
N HIS A 51 -14.09 13.68 -8.21
CA HIS A 51 -12.90 13.80 -9.04
C HIS A 51 -12.25 12.42 -9.22
N ILE A 52 -12.75 11.64 -10.19
CA ILE A 52 -12.43 10.23 -10.43
C ILE A 52 -10.92 9.96 -10.44
N ASN A 53 -10.13 10.76 -11.15
CA ASN A 53 -8.67 10.60 -11.19
C ASN A 53 -8.01 10.80 -9.81
N GLY A 54 -8.54 11.71 -9.00
CA GLY A 54 -8.08 11.91 -7.62
C GLY A 54 -8.46 10.72 -6.73
N ILE A 55 -9.66 10.18 -6.89
CA ILE A 55 -10.12 8.99 -6.16
C ILE A 55 -9.21 7.80 -6.49
N ILE A 56 -8.93 7.56 -7.77
CA ILE A 56 -8.01 6.50 -8.23
C ILE A 56 -6.62 6.70 -7.62
N LYS A 57 -6.05 7.89 -7.76
CA LYS A 57 -4.68 8.18 -7.31
C LYS A 57 -4.55 8.00 -5.81
N TYR A 58 -5.32 8.76 -5.02
CA TYR A 58 -5.18 8.75 -3.57
C TYR A 58 -5.73 7.47 -2.94
N GLY A 59 -6.79 6.89 -3.51
CA GLY A 59 -7.30 5.59 -3.08
C GLY A 59 -6.28 4.48 -3.26
N THR A 60 -5.54 4.47 -4.38
CA THR A 60 -4.49 3.46 -4.60
C THR A 60 -3.35 3.60 -3.58
N GLU A 61 -2.87 4.82 -3.33
CA GLU A 61 -1.83 5.07 -2.32
C GLU A 61 -2.28 4.63 -0.92
N LEU A 62 -3.54 4.92 -0.55
CA LEU A 62 -4.13 4.50 0.72
C LEU A 62 -4.24 2.98 0.85
N VAL A 63 -4.69 2.28 -0.21
CA VAL A 63 -4.75 0.81 -0.21
C VAL A 63 -3.36 0.22 0.05
N TRP A 64 -2.27 0.81 -0.43
CA TRP A 64 -0.93 0.29 -0.16
C TRP A 64 -0.30 0.77 1.15
N ASN A 65 -0.99 1.64 1.90
CA ASN A 65 -0.49 2.14 3.17
C ASN A 65 -0.62 1.08 4.28
N GLU A 66 0.49 0.81 4.96
CA GLU A 66 0.57 -0.19 6.04
C GLU A 66 -0.15 0.26 7.33
N ASN A 67 -0.43 1.56 7.48
CA ASN A 67 -1.09 2.13 8.67
C ASN A 67 -2.58 2.44 8.44
N LEU A 68 -3.14 2.03 7.30
CA LEU A 68 -4.57 2.19 7.03
C LEU A 68 -5.37 1.37 8.05
N THR A 69 -6.42 1.94 8.63
CA THR A 69 -7.26 1.24 9.62
C THR A 69 -8.43 0.49 8.98
N ASP A 70 -9.02 -0.46 9.70
CA ASP A 70 -10.26 -1.15 9.28
C ASP A 70 -11.40 -0.17 9.00
N SER A 71 -11.55 0.87 9.82
CA SER A 71 -12.57 1.90 9.64
C SER A 71 -12.36 2.69 8.35
N GLN A 72 -11.11 3.03 8.04
CA GLN A 72 -10.75 3.71 6.81
C GLN A 72 -10.98 2.80 5.59
N MET A 73 -10.59 1.53 5.67
CA MET A 73 -10.82 0.57 4.60
C MET A 73 -12.31 0.34 4.34
N LYS A 74 -13.10 0.19 5.40
CA LYS A 74 -14.57 0.06 5.29
C LYS A 74 -15.17 1.27 4.59
N LYS A 75 -14.75 2.49 4.97
CA LYS A 75 -15.20 3.72 4.30
C LYS A 75 -14.79 3.78 2.82
N MET A 76 -13.57 3.34 2.48
CA MET A 76 -13.12 3.27 1.10
C MET A 76 -14.01 2.33 0.28
N LYS A 77 -14.34 1.15 0.81
CA LYS A 77 -15.27 0.20 0.18
C LYS A 77 -16.65 0.82 -0.03
N GLU A 78 -17.24 1.38 1.02
CA GLU A 78 -18.57 2.00 0.97
C GLU A 78 -18.64 3.19 0.00
N SER A 79 -17.54 3.94 -0.14
CA SER A 79 -17.50 5.11 -1.02
C SER A 79 -17.21 4.75 -2.48
N VAL A 80 -16.27 3.83 -2.74
CA VAL A 80 -15.78 3.52 -4.09
C VAL A 80 -16.69 2.54 -4.82
N TYR A 81 -17.32 1.59 -4.13
CA TYR A 81 -18.12 0.54 -4.78
C TYR A 81 -19.31 1.11 -5.57
N PRO A 82 -20.15 2.00 -5.00
CA PRO A 82 -21.25 2.59 -5.75
C PRO A 82 -20.78 3.51 -6.89
N LEU A 83 -19.61 4.15 -6.72
CA LEU A 83 -19.03 4.99 -7.77
C LEU A 83 -18.49 4.15 -8.94
N ALA A 84 -17.95 2.97 -8.68
CA ALA A 84 -17.45 2.07 -9.72
C ALA A 84 -18.57 1.52 -10.63
N GLU A 85 -19.81 1.44 -10.14
CA GLU A 85 -20.96 1.09 -10.97
C GLU A 85 -21.24 2.14 -12.07
N LYS A 86 -20.88 3.41 -11.80
CA LYS A 86 -21.07 4.54 -12.71
C LYS A 86 -19.81 4.90 -13.49
N HIS A 87 -18.64 4.60 -12.94
CA HIS A 87 -17.34 4.97 -13.48
C HIS A 87 -16.44 3.73 -13.54
N SER A 88 -16.41 3.11 -14.72
CA SER A 88 -15.62 1.90 -14.97
C SER A 88 -14.13 2.06 -14.69
N GLU A 89 -13.61 3.29 -14.70
CA GLU A 89 -12.21 3.60 -14.35
C GLU A 89 -11.86 3.24 -12.90
N LEU A 90 -12.86 3.18 -12.02
CA LEU A 90 -12.69 2.82 -10.61
C LEU A 90 -12.65 1.32 -10.35
N GLU A 91 -12.94 0.47 -11.36
CA GLU A 91 -13.04 -0.98 -11.15
C GLU A 91 -11.73 -1.58 -10.64
N ASN A 92 -10.58 -1.07 -11.11
CA ASN A 92 -9.28 -1.51 -10.60
C ASN A 92 -9.09 -1.13 -9.12
N LEU A 93 -9.46 0.09 -8.73
CA LEU A 93 -9.35 0.52 -7.34
C LEU A 93 -10.29 -0.30 -6.44
N LYS A 94 -11.52 -0.57 -6.89
CA LYS A 94 -12.47 -1.45 -6.20
C LYS A 94 -11.87 -2.84 -5.98
N ASN A 95 -11.24 -3.43 -6.98
CA ASN A 95 -10.58 -4.73 -6.86
C ASN A 95 -9.41 -4.70 -5.86
N LEU A 96 -8.61 -3.63 -5.86
CA LEU A 96 -7.52 -3.45 -4.89
C LEU A 96 -8.05 -3.36 -3.45
N ILE A 97 -9.11 -2.58 -3.24
CA ILE A 97 -9.79 -2.46 -1.93
C ILE A 97 -10.33 -3.83 -1.50
N TYR A 98 -10.99 -4.56 -2.39
CA TYR A 98 -11.54 -5.88 -2.10
C TYR A 98 -10.46 -6.88 -1.70
N ASN A 99 -9.37 -6.96 -2.46
CA ASN A 99 -8.29 -7.89 -2.20
C ASN A 99 -7.61 -7.61 -0.85
N LYS A 100 -7.36 -6.34 -0.53
CA LYS A 100 -6.78 -5.99 0.78
C LYS A 100 -7.75 -6.26 1.92
N TRP A 101 -9.05 -6.01 1.74
CA TRP A 101 -10.06 -6.38 2.73
C TRP A 101 -10.07 -7.88 3.01
N LEU A 102 -10.01 -8.72 1.97
CA LEU A 102 -9.95 -10.19 2.14
C LEU A 102 -8.67 -10.65 2.85
N ASP A 103 -7.56 -9.97 2.63
CA ASP A 103 -6.30 -10.26 3.30
C ASP A 103 -6.41 -10.05 4.81
N TRP A 104 -6.99 -8.90 5.22
CA TRP A 104 -7.24 -8.60 6.63
C TRP A 104 -8.27 -9.53 7.29
N ASP A 105 -9.30 -9.93 6.55
CA ASP A 105 -10.30 -10.89 7.06
C ASP A 105 -9.69 -12.27 7.37
N LYS A 106 -8.68 -12.70 6.59
CA LYS A 106 -7.94 -13.94 6.86
C LYS A 106 -7.11 -13.85 8.14
N ASP A 107 -6.48 -12.71 8.40
CA ASP A 107 -5.70 -12.48 9.63
C ASP A 107 -6.61 -12.49 10.87
N ILE A 108 -7.87 -12.08 10.74
CA ILE A 108 -8.86 -12.11 11.83
C ILE A 108 -9.32 -13.55 12.14
N VAL A 109 -9.51 -14.39 11.12
CA VAL A 109 -10.02 -15.77 11.29
C VAL A 109 -8.90 -16.77 11.67
N GLY A 110 -7.64 -16.49 11.30
CA GLY A 110 -6.48 -17.36 11.60
C GLY A 110 -5.97 -17.32 13.05
N HIS A 111 -6.54 -16.47 13.90
CA HIS A 111 -6.20 -16.34 15.33
C HIS A 111 -7.35 -16.74 16.28
N GLY A 112 -8.39 -17.41 15.76
CA GLY A 112 -9.50 -17.98 16.55
C GLY A 112 -9.24 -19.39 17.04
#